data_AF-A0A2V9RL92-F1
#
_entry.id   AF-A0A2V9RL92-F1
#
_cell.length_a   1.000
_cell.length_b   1.000
_cell.length_c   1.000
_cell.angle_alpha   90.00
_cell.angle_beta   90.00
_cell.angle_gamma   90.00
#
_symmetry.space_group_name_H-M   'P 1'
#
loop_
_entity.id
_entity.type
_entity.pdbx_description
1 polymer ?
#
loop_
_entity_poly.entity_id
_entity_poly.type
_entity_poly.pdbx_seq_one_letter_code
_entity_poly.pdbx_strand_id
1 'polypeptide(L)' 'MEGRKRVLLIAASILAARRLAQYPVEARVPATMSAIADSIRWAERIMAEIDRRWPVKDGRAA' A
#
# COMPACT_ATOMS: atom_id res chain seq x y z
N MET A 1 11.26 -3.82 12.98
CA MET A 1 10.00 -3.77 12.21
C MET A 1 9.74 -2.44 11.48
N GLU A 2 10.56 -1.39 11.68
CA GLU A 2 10.37 -0.07 11.05
C GLU A 2 10.52 -0.05 9.51
N GLY A 3 11.42 -0.89 8.97
CA GLY A 3 11.69 -0.95 7.54
C GLY A 3 10.49 -1.44 6.71
N ARG A 4 9.77 -2.47 7.18
CA ARG A 4 8.59 -3.00 6.46
C ARG A 4 7.44 -1.98 6.41
N LYS A 5 7.19 -1.26 7.51
CA LYS A 5 6.20 -0.17 7.56
C LYS A 5 6.54 0.98 6.60
N ARG A 6 7.83 1.35 6.50
CA ARG A 6 8.25 2.40 5.55
C ARG A 6 8.06 1.97 4.10
N VAL A 7 8.42 0.74 3.76
CA VAL A 7 8.23 0.20 2.40
C VAL A 7 6.76 0.17 2.01
N LEU A 8 5.89 -0.26 2.93
CA LEU A 8 4.44 -0.19 2.77
C LEU A 8 3.92 1.21 2.48
N LEU A 9 4.30 2.16 3.33
CA LEU A 9 3.82 3.53 3.23
C LEU A 9 4.26 4.16 1.91
N ILE A 10 5.50 3.89 1.47
CA ILE A 10 6.03 4.34 0.18
C ILE A 10 5.26 3.71 -0.98
N ALA A 11 5.05 2.39 -0.97
CA ALA A 11 4.32 1.69 -2.02
C ALA A 11 2.86 2.16 -2.12
N ALA A 12 2.17 2.30 -0.98
CA ALA A 12 0.80 2.82 -0.91
C ALA A 12 0.72 4.27 -1.41
N SER A 13 1.68 5.12 -1.04
CA SER A 13 1.74 6.52 -1.48
C SER A 13 1.98 6.65 -2.99
N ILE A 14 2.87 5.82 -3.55
CA ILE A 14 3.14 5.78 -5.00
C ILE A 14 1.89 5.31 -5.75
N LEU A 15 1.23 4.27 -5.26
CA LEU A 15 0.04 3.72 -5.89
C LEU A 15 -1.12 4.74 -5.87
N ALA A 16 -1.33 5.41 -4.73
CA ALA A 16 -2.31 6.47 -4.60
C ALA A 16 -2.02 7.63 -5.55
N ALA A 17 -0.78 8.15 -5.57
CA ALA A 17 -0.39 9.25 -6.46
C ALA A 17 -0.62 8.92 -7.95
N ARG A 18 -0.27 7.69 -8.38
CA ARG A 18 -0.50 7.23 -9.76
C ARG A 18 -1.97 7.12 -10.11
N ARG A 19 -2.80 6.67 -9.16
CA ARG A 19 -4.25 6.58 -9.37
C ARG A 19 -4.90 7.96 -9.45
N LEU A 20 -4.46 8.90 -8.61
CA LEU A 20 -4.97 10.28 -8.59
C LEU A 20 -4.59 11.08 -9.84
N ALA A 21 -3.42 10.82 -10.42
CA ALA A 21 -2.99 11.43 -11.68
C ALA A 21 -3.88 11.06 -12.88
N GLN A 22 -4.69 10.00 -12.76
CA GLN A 22 -5.61 9.56 -13.82
C GLN A 22 -6.98 10.24 -13.77
N TYR A 23 -7.30 10.99 -12.70
CA TYR A 23 -8.60 11.66 -12.56
C TYR A 23 -8.52 13.13 -13.00
N PRO A 24 -9.47 13.62 -13.82
CA PRO A 24 -9.57 15.04 -14.15
C PRO A 24 -9.79 15.89 -12.89
N VAL A 25 -9.26 17.11 -12.91
CA VAL A 25 -9.14 18.02 -11.75
C VAL A 25 -10.47 18.28 -11.03
N GLU A 26 -11.56 18.15 -11.77
CA GLU A 26 -12.92 18.59 -11.49
C GLU A 26 -13.69 17.63 -10.58
N ALA A 27 -13.30 16.34 -10.51
CA ALA A 27 -14.00 15.29 -9.75
C ALA A 27 -13.27 14.88 -8.44
N ARG A 28 -12.30 15.69 -8.00
CA ARG A 28 -11.24 15.27 -7.06
C ARG A 28 -11.64 15.02 -5.60
N VAL A 29 -12.83 15.30 -5.11
CA VAL A 29 -13.05 15.22 -3.64
C VAL A 29 -13.50 13.82 -3.17
N PRO A 30 -14.52 13.16 -3.78
CA PRO A 30 -14.90 11.80 -3.38
C PRO A 30 -14.03 10.72 -4.03
N ALA A 31 -13.74 10.87 -5.33
CA ALA A 31 -13.00 9.88 -6.12
C ALA A 31 -11.55 9.71 -5.62
N THR A 32 -10.95 10.78 -5.11
CA THR A 32 -9.60 10.76 -4.53
C THR A 32 -9.55 9.96 -3.23
N MET A 33 -10.52 10.15 -2.34
CA MET A 33 -10.59 9.39 -1.09
C MET A 33 -10.79 7.90 -1.36
N SER A 34 -11.66 7.54 -2.31
CA SER A 34 -11.83 6.15 -2.74
C SER A 34 -10.55 5.58 -3.36
N ALA A 35 -9.85 6.34 -4.21
CA ALA A 35 -8.59 5.91 -4.81
C ALA A 35 -7.48 5.68 -3.77
N ILE A 36 -7.41 6.51 -2.72
CA ILE A 36 -6.48 6.34 -1.61
C ILE A 36 -6.81 5.06 -0.83
N ALA A 37 -8.09 4.85 -0.48
CA ALA A 37 -8.53 3.67 0.24
C ALA A 37 -8.27 2.37 -0.54
N ASP A 38 -8.51 2.38 -1.86
CA ASP A 38 -8.21 1.23 -2.73
C ASP A 38 -6.71 0.96 -2.82
N SER A 39 -5.89 2.02 -2.87
CA SER A 39 -4.43 1.88 -2.94
C SER A 39 -3.86 1.28 -1.66
N ILE A 40 -4.40 1.65 -0.49
CA ILE A 40 -4.03 1.05 0.81
C ILE A 40 -4.38 -0.44 0.82
N ARG A 41 -5.61 -0.80 0.45
CA ARG A 41 -6.05 -2.21 0.39
C ARG A 41 -5.18 -3.07 -0.52
N TRP A 42 -4.78 -2.53 -1.67
CA TRP A 42 -3.86 -3.23 -2.58
C TRP A 42 -2.47 -3.42 -1.98
N ALA A 43 -1.93 -2.41 -1.32
CA ALA A 43 -0.62 -2.51 -0.65
C ALA A 43 -0.63 -3.57 0.47
N GLU A 44 -1.71 -3.65 1.25
CA GLU A 44 -1.90 -4.67 2.29
C GLU A 44 -1.95 -6.08 1.70
N ARG A 45 -2.68 -6.28 0.60
CA ARG A 45 -2.74 -7.59 -0.09
C ARG A 45 -1.39 -8.01 -0.66
N ILE A 46 -0.65 -7.09 -1.27
CA ILE A 46 0.68 -7.38 -1.82
C ILE A 46 1.62 -7.82 -0.70
N MET A 47 1.58 -7.15 0.45
CA MET A 47 2.35 -7.59 1.60
C MET A 47 1.95 -8.95 2.14
N ALA A 48 0.66 -9.21 2.30
CA ALA A 48 0.19 -10.49 2.80
C ALA A 48 0.67 -11.63 1.88
N GLU A 49 0.70 -11.38 0.56
CA GLU A 49 1.23 -12.34 -0.40
C GLU A 49 2.75 -12.49 -0.30
N ILE A 50 3.50 -11.41 -0.08
CA ILE A 50 4.95 -11.46 0.17
C ILE A 50 5.25 -12.25 1.45
N ASP A 51 4.56 -11.95 2.56
CA ASP A 51 4.73 -12.64 3.84
C ASP A 51 4.32 -14.12 3.72
N ARG A 52 3.29 -14.45 2.92
CA ARG A 52 2.91 -15.84 2.61
C ARG A 52 4.00 -16.58 1.86
N ARG A 53 4.60 -15.94 0.85
CA ARG A 53 5.55 -16.59 -0.06
C ARG A 53 6.98 -16.62 0.48
N TRP A 54 7.34 -15.66 1.33
CA TRP A 54 8.60 -15.62 2.06
C TRP A 54 8.31 -15.41 3.54
N PRO A 55 7.86 -16.47 4.24
CA PRO A 55 7.59 -16.40 5.67
C PRO A 55 8.88 -16.00 6.37
N VAL A 56 8.87 -14.82 6.99
CA VAL A 56 10.00 -14.37 7.79
C VAL A 56 10.10 -15.33 8.96
N LYS A 57 11.14 -16.16 8.99
CA LYS A 57 11.52 -16.90 10.18
C LYS A 57 11.77 -15.86 11.26
N ASP A 58 10.84 -15.75 12.20
CA ASP A 58 11.03 -14.93 13.38
C ASP A 58 12.24 -15.50 14.12
N GLY A 59 13.39 -14.82 14.04
CA GLY A 59 14.62 -15.18 14.73
C GLY A 59 14.52 -14.96 16.24
N ARG A 60 13.33 -15.13 16.81
CA ARG A 60 13.02 -14.98 18.23
C ARG A 60 12.20 -16.17 18.74
N ALA A 61 12.66 -17.35 18.36
CA ALA A 61 12.45 -18.57 19.12
C ALA A 61 13.81 -19.26 19.24
N ALA A 62 14.65 -18.71 20.12
CA ALA A 62 15.83 -19.36 20.68
C ALA A 62 15.70 -19.23 22.20
#